data_AF-A0A959ZQP0-F1
#
_entry.id   AF-A0A959ZQP0-F1
#
_cell.length_a   1.000
_cell.length_b   1.000
_cell.length_c   1.000
_cell.angle_alpha   90.00
_cell.angle_beta   90.00
_cell.angle_gamma   90.00
#
_symmetry.space_group_name_H-M   'P 1'
#
loop_
_entity.id
_entity.type
_entity.pdbx_description
1 polymer ?
#
loop_
_entity_poly.entity_id
_entity_poly.type
_entity_poly.pdbx_seq_one_letter_code
_entity_poly.pdbx_strand_id
1 'polypeptide(L)'
;MKRWLLVVAFTAMLGLLVAACGSNDSDNGNSGDNQAKSTTGETGATGDTVATANETTGETEPGTGSAVTAGTDPVAEGRLFSADSPWNTTAEGLPVADNSDRMLELATQRRAVNEVPDREGVVTFTRKIVDDGIFINSQVWAPLIVAANTNDSVTTKLVCRQSKCGSADPKVPGSLNIPANTTPDPRYDGWLSVIDRENGMGYDFWRARREGDGTISYQFGKAWTLDGPGFSNPVSIDPERAVGARGSGLPLFAGVVGPEELERGEISHALAISIPGLARRNFVQPASVTDGVGDRKSLPAGARIRLRADVTINEKKIRSLKGQRRRSADAILTALRTYGAIVVDRAAVPSLYAPLGTSPKLIRGDELDWLNLDDFEVISLPQIYKDPPLSQVGLEGPETGGDNAQVQSGSAAGNTVGGGL
;
A
#
# COMPACT_ATOMS: atom_id res chain seq x y z
N MET A 1 60.36 -15.68 -8.66
CA MET A 1 59.35 -16.03 -7.62
C MET A 1 58.45 -14.82 -7.37
N LYS A 2 57.32 -15.01 -6.67
CA LYS A 2 56.25 -14.01 -6.39
C LYS A 2 55.49 -13.50 -7.63
N ARG A 3 54.42 -14.21 -7.98
CA ARG A 3 53.20 -13.61 -8.56
C ARG A 3 52.53 -12.74 -7.50
N TRP A 4 51.98 -11.59 -7.86
CA TRP A 4 50.88 -10.93 -7.14
C TRP A 4 49.78 -10.60 -8.15
N LEU A 5 48.51 -10.73 -7.74
CA LEU A 5 47.35 -10.67 -8.65
C LEU A 5 46.81 -9.25 -8.76
N LEU A 6 46.29 -8.90 -9.94
CA LEU A 6 45.23 -7.88 -10.02
C LEU A 6 43.96 -8.47 -9.39
N VAL A 7 43.34 -7.73 -8.47
CA VAL A 7 41.98 -8.00 -7.98
C VAL A 7 41.07 -6.94 -8.58
N VAL A 8 40.32 -7.30 -9.62
CA VAL A 8 39.25 -6.44 -10.16
C VAL A 8 38.01 -6.68 -9.31
N ALA A 9 37.63 -5.68 -8.52
CA ALA A 9 36.46 -5.75 -7.64
C ALA A 9 35.17 -5.59 -8.45
N PHE A 10 34.54 -6.70 -8.86
CA PHE A 10 33.18 -6.70 -9.40
C PHE A 10 32.17 -6.46 -8.27
N THR A 11 31.75 -5.21 -8.09
CA THR A 11 30.60 -4.85 -7.24
C THR A 11 29.29 -5.25 -7.94
N ALA A 12 28.86 -6.49 -7.76
CA ALA A 12 27.57 -6.96 -8.24
C ALA A 12 26.43 -6.34 -7.42
N MET A 13 25.81 -5.27 -7.93
CA MET A 13 24.51 -4.80 -7.44
C MET A 13 23.45 -5.85 -7.78
N LEU A 14 23.10 -6.67 -6.79
CA LEU A 14 22.03 -7.67 -6.93
C LEU A 14 20.67 -6.98 -6.76
N GLY A 15 20.08 -6.54 -7.87
CA GLY A 15 18.73 -5.97 -7.87
C GLY A 15 17.69 -7.01 -7.42
N LEU A 16 16.98 -6.73 -6.32
CA LEU A 16 15.88 -7.58 -5.85
C LEU A 16 14.65 -7.40 -6.77
N LEU A 17 14.56 -8.24 -7.81
CA LEU A 17 13.31 -8.45 -8.55
C LEU A 17 12.32 -9.24 -7.68
N VAL A 18 11.57 -8.52 -6.83
CA VAL A 18 10.44 -9.10 -6.09
C VAL A 18 9.25 -9.27 -7.04
N ALA A 19 9.16 -10.44 -7.67
CA ALA A 19 8.06 -10.78 -8.56
C ALA A 19 6.75 -11.02 -7.77
N ALA A 20 5.96 -9.95 -7.58
CA ALA A 20 4.67 -9.96 -6.87
C ALA A 20 3.51 -10.63 -7.67
N CYS A 21 3.78 -11.74 -8.35
CA CYS A 21 2.80 -12.47 -9.15
C CYS A 21 1.93 -13.39 -8.28
N GLY A 22 0.67 -12.99 -8.06
CA GLY A 22 -0.33 -13.76 -7.32
C GLY A 22 -1.66 -13.83 -8.06
N SER A 23 -1.82 -14.79 -8.98
CA SER A 23 -3.10 -15.14 -9.63
C SER A 23 -2.98 -16.50 -10.33
N ASN A 24 -3.20 -17.59 -9.59
CA ASN A 24 -3.42 -18.93 -10.14
C ASN A 24 -4.89 -19.29 -9.98
N ASP A 25 -5.53 -19.72 -11.06
CA ASP A 25 -6.89 -20.28 -11.05
C ASP A 25 -6.80 -21.78 -11.42
N SER A 26 -7.25 -22.67 -10.54
CA SER A 26 -7.24 -24.12 -10.74
C SER A 26 -8.32 -24.78 -9.89
N ASP A 27 -9.43 -25.17 -10.51
CA ASP A 27 -10.57 -25.79 -9.82
C ASP A 27 -10.35 -27.29 -9.55
N ASN A 28 -10.33 -27.69 -8.27
CA ASN A 28 -10.92 -28.95 -7.80
C ASN A 28 -10.92 -29.12 -6.26
N GLY A 29 -12.07 -29.54 -5.71
CA GLY A 29 -12.08 -30.65 -4.75
C GLY A 29 -11.82 -30.42 -3.25
N ASN A 30 -12.78 -29.77 -2.56
CA ASN A 30 -13.21 -30.09 -1.17
C ASN A 30 -12.32 -29.65 0.04
N SER A 31 -13.01 -29.35 1.15
CA SER A 31 -12.54 -29.12 2.54
C SER A 31 -11.66 -27.89 2.86
N GLY A 32 -12.00 -27.18 3.94
CA GLY A 32 -11.08 -26.30 4.69
C GLY A 32 -11.59 -24.87 4.92
N ASP A 33 -11.96 -24.56 6.17
CA ASP A 33 -12.50 -23.25 6.57
C ASP A 33 -11.47 -22.10 6.59
N ASN A 34 -12.03 -20.88 6.54
CA ASN A 34 -11.59 -19.64 7.20
C ASN A 34 -10.35 -18.85 6.70
N GLN A 35 -10.66 -17.59 6.32
CA GLN A 35 -10.08 -16.32 6.82
C GLN A 35 -8.57 -16.05 6.73
N ALA A 36 -8.25 -14.77 6.96
CA ALA A 36 -6.93 -14.16 7.15
C ALA A 36 -6.29 -13.55 5.86
N LYS A 37 -5.30 -12.64 6.00
CA LYS A 37 -5.38 -11.31 5.35
C LYS A 37 -4.17 -10.87 4.40
N SER A 38 -3.93 -9.58 4.06
CA SER A 38 -3.42 -8.98 2.75
C SER A 38 -1.90 -8.98 2.57
N THR A 39 -1.23 -8.54 1.46
CA THR A 39 -1.49 -7.74 0.20
C THR A 39 -1.47 -6.19 0.22
N THR A 40 -0.24 -5.64 0.21
CA THR A 40 0.27 -4.43 -0.50
C THR A 40 -0.32 -2.97 -0.28
N GLY A 41 0.30 -1.86 -0.79
CA GLY A 41 0.76 -0.58 -0.10
C GLY A 41 0.22 0.91 -0.23
N GLU A 42 0.84 1.81 -1.03
CA GLU A 42 0.43 3.16 -1.62
C GLU A 42 -0.35 4.29 -0.82
N THR A 43 -0.50 5.64 -1.12
CA THR A 43 0.27 6.84 -1.68
C THR A 43 -0.60 8.19 -1.65
N GLY A 44 -0.39 9.26 -2.48
CA GLY A 44 -1.18 10.52 -2.81
C GLY A 44 -1.73 11.53 -1.74
N ALA A 45 -1.66 12.89 -1.79
CA ALA A 45 -1.35 13.92 -2.82
C ALA A 45 -0.84 15.30 -2.23
N THR A 46 -0.80 16.43 -3.00
CA THR A 46 -0.38 17.83 -2.60
C THR A 46 -1.48 18.89 -2.91
N GLY A 47 -1.38 20.24 -2.91
CA GLY A 47 -0.35 21.34 -2.79
C GLY A 47 -1.09 22.71 -2.90
N ASP A 48 -0.57 23.94 -3.12
CA ASP A 48 0.75 24.65 -3.17
C ASP A 48 0.48 26.20 -3.15
N THR A 49 1.48 27.09 -2.93
CA THR A 49 1.59 28.39 -3.67
C THR A 49 2.98 29.08 -3.65
N VAL A 50 3.82 28.74 -4.63
CA VAL A 50 4.76 29.63 -5.37
C VAL A 50 5.94 30.35 -4.64
N ALA A 51 7.15 29.93 -5.02
CA ALA A 51 8.38 30.75 -5.19
C ALA A 51 9.28 31.12 -3.97
N THR A 52 9.51 30.18 -3.07
CA THR A 52 10.89 29.68 -2.86
C THR A 52 10.85 28.17 -2.67
N ALA A 53 11.70 27.43 -3.38
CA ALA A 53 11.74 25.97 -3.29
C ALA A 53 12.46 25.51 -2.02
N ASN A 54 11.75 25.54 -0.88
CA ASN A 54 12.19 24.83 0.31
C ASN A 54 11.99 23.33 0.09
N GLU A 55 13.08 22.56 0.19
CA GLU A 55 13.04 21.11 0.16
C GLU A 55 12.33 20.59 1.41
N THR A 56 11.21 19.87 1.25
CA THR A 56 10.53 19.23 2.38
C THR A 56 11.36 18.04 2.85
N THR A 57 12.26 18.28 3.80
CA THR A 57 13.17 17.27 4.37
C THR A 57 12.41 16.22 5.18
N GLY A 58 11.92 15.18 4.49
CA GLY A 58 11.24 14.02 5.07
C GLY A 58 12.19 13.09 5.84
N GLU A 59 12.94 13.63 6.78
CA GLU A 59 13.75 12.86 7.72
C GLU A 59 12.93 12.61 8.99
N THR A 60 12.68 11.33 9.29
CA THR A 60 11.94 10.91 10.49
C THR A 60 12.90 10.81 11.66
N GLU A 61 12.96 11.86 12.48
CA GLU A 61 13.47 11.72 13.85
C GLU A 61 12.57 10.75 14.67
N PRO A 62 13.11 10.06 15.70
CA PRO A 62 12.29 9.27 16.62
C PRO A 62 11.25 10.15 17.34
N GLY A 63 10.01 9.68 17.37
CA GLY A 63 8.87 10.42 17.94
C GLY A 63 9.03 10.71 19.42
N THR A 64 8.68 11.92 19.86
CA THR A 64 8.81 12.37 21.26
C THR A 64 7.53 12.12 22.06
N GLY A 65 6.85 11.00 21.78
CA GLY A 65 5.46 10.76 22.15
C GLY A 65 5.18 10.80 23.66
N SER A 66 4.22 11.63 24.05
CA SER A 66 3.57 11.52 25.37
C SER A 66 2.59 10.34 25.36
N ALA A 67 2.74 9.42 26.30
CA ALA A 67 1.96 8.19 26.35
C ALA A 67 0.43 8.42 26.49
N VAL A 68 -0.35 7.58 25.82
CA VAL A 68 -1.82 7.53 25.88
C VAL A 68 -2.25 6.17 26.43
N THR A 69 -3.18 6.17 27.39
CA THR A 69 -3.62 4.96 28.11
C THR A 69 -4.52 4.07 27.25
N ALA A 70 -4.30 2.76 27.31
CA ALA A 70 -4.93 1.79 26.41
C ALA A 70 -6.39 1.39 26.77
N GLY A 71 -7.16 1.05 25.73
CA GLY A 71 -8.52 0.50 25.78
C GLY A 71 -8.89 -0.10 24.41
N THR A 72 -8.98 -1.42 24.30
CA THR A 72 -8.50 -2.16 23.11
C THR A 72 -9.25 -1.97 21.78
N ASP A 73 -8.79 -1.00 20.98
CA ASP A 73 -8.82 -0.98 19.52
C ASP A 73 -7.52 -0.30 19.01
N PRO A 74 -6.53 -1.08 18.53
CA PRO A 74 -5.19 -0.58 18.28
C PRO A 74 -5.13 0.56 17.26
N VAL A 75 -6.11 0.71 16.36
CA VAL A 75 -6.16 1.84 15.42
C VAL A 75 -7.00 3.02 15.92
N ALA A 76 -8.09 2.77 16.67
CA ALA A 76 -9.01 3.82 17.10
C ALA A 76 -8.63 4.53 18.41
N GLU A 77 -7.69 3.97 19.21
CA GLU A 77 -7.19 4.47 20.51
C GLU A 77 -6.42 5.82 20.45
N GLY A 78 -7.00 6.83 19.81
CA GLY A 78 -6.36 8.11 19.53
C GLY A 78 -5.66 8.13 18.17
N ARG A 79 -5.72 9.30 17.52
CA ARG A 79 -5.27 9.56 16.15
C ARG A 79 -3.86 9.02 15.89
N LEU A 80 -3.76 8.17 14.86
CA LEU A 80 -2.49 7.72 14.29
C LEU A 80 -1.94 8.82 13.37
N PHE A 81 -0.64 9.08 13.46
CA PHE A 81 0.13 10.09 12.72
C PHE A 81 -0.18 11.55 13.10
N SER A 82 0.75 12.44 12.74
CA SER A 82 0.64 13.90 12.83
C SER A 82 -0.69 14.44 12.27
N ALA A 83 -1.15 15.58 12.79
CA ALA A 83 -2.38 16.23 12.33
C ALA A 83 -2.31 16.63 10.85
N ASP A 84 -1.12 17.01 10.37
CA ASP A 84 -0.86 17.42 8.98
C ASP A 84 -0.64 16.23 8.02
N SER A 85 -0.69 14.99 8.54
CA SER A 85 -0.62 13.79 7.71
C SER A 85 -1.73 13.79 6.64
N PRO A 86 -1.47 13.30 5.41
CA PRO A 86 -2.51 13.07 4.41
C PRO A 86 -3.62 12.13 4.89
N TRP A 87 -3.36 11.32 5.91
CA TRP A 87 -4.37 10.53 6.61
C TRP A 87 -5.33 11.37 7.47
N ASN A 88 -4.90 12.50 8.04
CA ASN A 88 -5.63 13.26 9.07
C ASN A 88 -6.16 14.63 8.61
N THR A 89 -5.72 15.09 7.44
CA THR A 89 -6.23 16.29 6.75
C THR A 89 -7.56 16.01 6.06
N THR A 90 -8.41 17.03 5.86
CA THR A 90 -9.64 16.90 5.04
C THR A 90 -9.31 16.78 3.55
N ALA A 91 -10.19 16.13 2.79
CA ALA A 91 -10.22 16.15 1.33
C ALA A 91 -11.18 17.20 0.77
N GLU A 92 -12.04 17.80 1.60
CA GLU A 92 -13.04 18.80 1.18
C GLU A 92 -12.40 20.05 0.59
N GLY A 93 -13.03 20.63 -0.43
CA GLY A 93 -12.54 21.84 -1.11
C GLY A 93 -11.28 21.66 -1.96
N LEU A 94 -10.54 20.56 -1.81
CA LEU A 94 -9.39 20.25 -2.66
C LEU A 94 -9.82 20.10 -4.13
N PRO A 95 -8.99 20.57 -5.09
CA PRO A 95 -9.30 20.53 -6.52
C PRO A 95 -9.32 19.09 -7.05
N VAL A 96 -10.05 18.90 -8.15
CA VAL A 96 -10.21 17.62 -8.85
C VAL A 96 -9.23 17.55 -10.02
N ALA A 97 -8.75 16.37 -10.37
CA ALA A 97 -7.92 16.14 -11.55
C ALA A 97 -8.77 16.18 -12.83
N ASP A 98 -8.35 16.97 -13.84
CA ASP A 98 -9.01 17.06 -15.17
C ASP A 98 -9.27 15.69 -15.85
N ASN A 99 -8.48 14.68 -15.48
CA ASN A 99 -8.58 13.32 -15.99
C ASN A 99 -9.06 12.30 -14.94
N SER A 100 -9.81 12.75 -13.92
CA SER A 100 -10.43 11.94 -12.87
C SER A 100 -11.14 10.71 -13.43
N ASP A 101 -12.15 10.93 -14.28
CA ASP A 101 -13.06 9.87 -14.73
C ASP A 101 -12.31 8.78 -15.52
N ARG A 102 -11.34 9.17 -16.36
CA ARG A 102 -10.44 8.25 -17.09
C ARG A 102 -9.59 7.39 -16.15
N MET A 103 -9.14 7.94 -15.02
CA MET A 103 -8.36 7.18 -14.04
C MET A 103 -9.24 6.14 -13.33
N LEU A 104 -10.47 6.50 -12.99
CA LEU A 104 -11.44 5.62 -12.33
C LEU A 104 -11.93 4.52 -13.28
N GLU A 105 -12.21 4.86 -14.55
CA GLU A 105 -12.52 3.89 -15.61
C GLU A 105 -11.41 2.86 -15.76
N LEU A 106 -10.16 3.31 -15.95
CA LEU A 106 -9.00 2.42 -16.07
C LEU A 106 -8.70 1.64 -14.78
N ALA A 107 -9.07 2.17 -13.62
CA ALA A 107 -8.94 1.47 -12.34
C ALA A 107 -9.88 0.26 -12.19
N THR A 108 -10.92 0.13 -13.02
CA THR A 108 -11.73 -1.11 -13.11
C THR A 108 -11.01 -2.24 -13.88
N GLN A 109 -9.96 -1.93 -14.65
CA GLN A 109 -9.43 -2.83 -15.67
C GLN A 109 -8.26 -3.68 -15.16
N ARG A 110 -8.53 -4.95 -14.83
CA ARG A 110 -7.50 -5.94 -14.52
C ARG A 110 -6.82 -6.37 -15.82
N ARG A 111 -5.57 -5.96 -16.04
CA ARG A 111 -4.75 -6.41 -17.17
C ARG A 111 -4.08 -7.76 -16.87
N ALA A 112 -3.76 -8.51 -17.92
CA ALA A 112 -2.94 -9.72 -17.86
C ALA A 112 -1.99 -9.77 -19.07
N VAL A 113 -0.97 -10.61 -18.95
CA VAL A 113 -0.04 -10.97 -20.04
C VAL A 113 -0.23 -12.43 -20.40
N ASN A 114 -0.04 -12.76 -21.68
CA ASN A 114 0.04 -14.13 -22.16
C ASN A 114 1.32 -14.28 -23.01
N GLU A 115 2.16 -15.24 -22.64
CA GLU A 115 3.23 -15.73 -23.51
C GLU A 115 2.61 -16.63 -24.57
N VAL A 116 2.97 -16.43 -25.84
CA VAL A 116 2.44 -17.22 -26.96
C VAL A 116 3.58 -18.11 -27.45
N PRO A 117 3.41 -19.45 -27.48
CA PRO A 117 4.43 -20.35 -28.00
C PRO A 117 4.94 -19.93 -29.38
N ASP A 118 6.24 -20.08 -29.57
CA ASP A 118 6.96 -19.74 -30.81
C ASP A 118 6.86 -18.26 -31.25
N ARG A 119 6.44 -17.35 -30.34
CA ARG A 119 6.43 -15.89 -30.56
C ARG A 119 7.33 -15.17 -29.56
N GLU A 120 8.16 -14.26 -30.06
CA GLU A 120 8.95 -13.37 -29.21
C GLU A 120 8.09 -12.30 -28.53
N GLY A 121 8.29 -12.10 -27.23
CA GLY A 121 7.54 -11.13 -26.41
C GLY A 121 6.22 -11.67 -25.83
N VAL A 122 5.42 -10.78 -25.24
CA VAL A 122 4.15 -11.13 -24.56
C VAL A 122 2.98 -10.31 -25.10
N VAL A 123 1.80 -10.94 -25.18
CA VAL A 123 0.55 -10.25 -25.52
C VAL A 123 -0.10 -9.73 -24.24
N THR A 124 -0.27 -8.41 -24.11
CA THR A 124 -0.94 -7.80 -22.95
C THR A 124 -2.38 -7.43 -23.30
N PHE A 125 -3.35 -7.86 -22.48
CA PHE A 125 -4.79 -7.65 -22.71
C PHE A 125 -5.52 -7.30 -21.40
N THR A 126 -6.76 -6.81 -21.50
CA THR A 126 -7.64 -6.64 -20.33
C THR A 126 -8.33 -7.97 -20.03
N ARG A 127 -8.03 -8.57 -18.88
CA ARG A 127 -8.55 -9.87 -18.43
C ARG A 127 -9.97 -9.77 -17.86
N LYS A 128 -10.26 -8.71 -17.10
CA LYS A 128 -11.59 -8.41 -16.55
C LYS A 128 -11.77 -6.90 -16.43
N ILE A 129 -12.93 -6.40 -16.86
CA ILE A 129 -13.48 -5.12 -16.40
C ILE A 129 -14.28 -5.43 -15.13
N VAL A 130 -14.03 -4.70 -14.04
CA VAL A 130 -14.64 -4.95 -12.73
C VAL A 130 -15.78 -3.94 -12.51
N ASP A 131 -17.00 -4.46 -12.64
CA ASP A 131 -18.28 -3.79 -12.37
C ASP A 131 -18.84 -4.23 -10.99
N ASP A 132 -17.93 -4.56 -10.07
CA ASP A 132 -18.22 -4.92 -8.68
C ASP A 132 -17.98 -3.68 -7.80
N GLY A 133 -18.91 -3.34 -6.91
CA GLY A 133 -18.86 -2.14 -6.07
C GLY A 133 -17.85 -2.18 -4.91
N ILE A 134 -17.92 -1.17 -4.02
CA ILE A 134 -16.98 -1.01 -2.90
C ILE A 134 -17.30 -1.98 -1.74
N PHE A 135 -16.40 -2.93 -1.47
CA PHE A 135 -16.49 -3.83 -0.32
C PHE A 135 -15.63 -3.34 0.86
N ILE A 136 -16.03 -3.63 2.10
CA ILE A 136 -15.22 -3.39 3.31
C ILE A 136 -14.70 -4.72 3.83
N ASN A 137 -13.49 -5.08 3.44
CA ASN A 137 -13.00 -6.43 3.61
C ASN A 137 -12.37 -6.66 5.00
N SER A 138 -13.04 -7.44 5.86
CA SER A 138 -12.53 -7.86 7.18
C SER A 138 -12.15 -9.36 7.27
N GLN A 139 -12.33 -10.14 6.19
CA GLN A 139 -12.17 -11.61 6.22
C GLN A 139 -10.97 -12.18 5.45
N VAL A 140 -10.81 -11.88 4.14
CA VAL A 140 -9.73 -12.46 3.31
C VAL A 140 -9.01 -11.34 2.52
N TRP A 141 -7.76 -11.06 2.86
CA TRP A 141 -6.91 -9.89 2.46
C TRP A 141 -7.27 -8.47 3.08
N ALA A 142 -6.50 -8.03 4.12
CA ALA A 142 -6.47 -6.83 5.06
C ALA A 142 -5.37 -7.00 6.20
N PRO A 143 -5.15 -6.13 7.20
CA PRO A 143 -4.19 -6.46 8.28
C PRO A 143 -4.81 -7.21 9.47
N LEU A 144 -4.06 -8.14 10.07
CA LEU A 144 -4.18 -8.40 11.50
C LEU A 144 -3.49 -7.25 12.23
N ILE A 145 -4.20 -6.54 13.11
CA ILE A 145 -3.61 -5.47 13.93
C ILE A 145 -3.77 -5.88 15.39
N VAL A 146 -2.69 -5.78 16.17
CA VAL A 146 -2.69 -5.99 17.62
C VAL A 146 -2.02 -4.79 18.32
N ALA A 147 -2.45 -4.50 19.56
CA ALA A 147 -1.71 -3.59 20.43
C ALA A 147 -0.50 -4.34 21.05
N ALA A 148 0.60 -3.63 21.29
CA ALA A 148 1.69 -4.14 22.13
C ALA A 148 1.43 -3.86 23.62
N ASN A 149 2.21 -4.50 24.50
CA ASN A 149 2.27 -4.23 25.94
C ASN A 149 0.92 -4.32 26.68
N THR A 150 -0.03 -5.10 26.14
CA THR A 150 -1.33 -5.40 26.77
C THR A 150 -1.19 -6.38 27.96
N ASN A 151 -2.23 -6.48 28.80
CA ASN A 151 -2.25 -7.40 29.96
C ASN A 151 -2.09 -8.90 29.59
N ASP A 152 -2.38 -9.27 28.34
CA ASP A 152 -2.22 -10.63 27.78
C ASP A 152 -1.01 -10.76 26.82
N SER A 153 -0.18 -9.71 26.73
CA SER A 153 1.02 -9.71 25.90
C SER A 153 2.14 -10.56 26.50
N VAL A 154 2.89 -11.22 25.62
CA VAL A 154 4.11 -11.98 25.95
C VAL A 154 5.25 -11.60 25.02
N THR A 155 6.47 -11.60 25.54
CA THR A 155 7.68 -11.27 24.78
C THR A 155 7.91 -12.28 23.65
N THR A 156 7.54 -11.89 22.44
CA THR A 156 7.57 -12.71 21.24
C THR A 156 8.76 -12.29 20.38
N LYS A 157 9.66 -13.24 20.08
CA LYS A 157 10.83 -12.98 19.23
C LYS A 157 10.40 -12.86 17.77
N LEU A 158 11.05 -11.95 17.05
CA LEU A 158 10.76 -11.63 15.65
C LEU A 158 11.92 -12.13 14.77
N VAL A 159 11.62 -13.05 13.85
CA VAL A 159 12.63 -13.78 13.06
C VAL A 159 12.56 -13.40 11.57
N CYS A 160 13.52 -12.62 11.11
CA CYS A 160 13.70 -12.31 9.70
C CYS A 160 14.14 -13.56 8.91
N ARG A 161 13.45 -13.86 7.80
CA ARG A 161 13.70 -15.01 6.91
C ARG A 161 14.31 -14.61 5.55
N GLN A 162 15.01 -13.49 5.50
CA GLN A 162 15.76 -12.99 4.34
C GLN A 162 17.14 -12.48 4.80
N SER A 163 18.04 -12.15 3.86
CA SER A 163 19.30 -11.48 4.18
C SER A 163 19.12 -10.02 4.62
N LYS A 164 18.10 -9.34 4.10
CA LYS A 164 17.59 -8.02 4.53
C LYS A 164 16.06 -8.08 4.50
N CYS A 165 15.42 -7.89 5.65
CA CYS A 165 13.95 -7.85 5.74
C CYS A 165 13.38 -6.42 5.86
N GLY A 166 14.15 -5.34 5.74
CA GLY A 166 13.62 -3.99 5.96
C GLY A 166 14.68 -2.90 5.86
N SER A 167 14.31 -1.66 6.19
CA SER A 167 15.25 -0.57 6.39
C SER A 167 16.12 -0.81 7.62
N ALA A 168 17.28 -0.13 7.69
CA ALA A 168 18.12 -0.15 8.89
C ALA A 168 17.56 0.76 10.00
N ASP A 169 16.75 1.75 9.62
CA ASP A 169 16.21 2.81 10.47
C ASP A 169 14.85 3.30 9.91
N PRO A 170 13.84 3.63 10.76
CA PRO A 170 13.66 3.07 12.10
C PRO A 170 13.60 1.53 12.03
N LYS A 171 14.30 0.87 12.96
CA LYS A 171 14.52 -0.57 12.90
C LYS A 171 13.39 -1.36 13.57
N VAL A 172 12.94 -2.45 12.93
CA VAL A 172 12.13 -3.48 13.60
C VAL A 172 12.97 -4.18 14.69
N PRO A 173 12.49 -4.26 15.95
CA PRO A 173 13.24 -4.88 17.05
C PRO A 173 13.31 -6.41 16.93
N GLY A 174 14.20 -7.05 17.70
CA GLY A 174 14.32 -8.51 17.74
C GLY A 174 13.19 -9.22 18.50
N SER A 175 12.35 -8.47 19.21
CA SER A 175 11.19 -8.96 19.96
C SER A 175 10.21 -7.82 20.25
N LEU A 176 8.93 -8.14 20.37
CA LEU A 176 7.87 -7.25 20.88
C LEU A 176 7.04 -8.00 21.92
N ASN A 177 6.47 -7.29 22.90
CA ASN A 177 5.45 -7.87 23.76
C ASN A 177 4.09 -7.72 23.05
N ILE A 178 3.51 -8.84 22.62
CA ILE A 178 2.25 -8.87 21.87
C ILE A 178 1.33 -9.98 22.40
N PRO A 179 -0.01 -9.88 22.24
CA PRO A 179 -0.96 -10.87 22.70
C PRO A 179 -0.55 -12.31 22.38
N ALA A 180 -0.58 -13.19 23.39
CA ALA A 180 -0.05 -14.56 23.26
C ALA A 180 -0.73 -15.40 22.16
N ASN A 181 -1.92 -15.01 21.73
CA ASN A 181 -2.71 -15.61 20.65
C ASN A 181 -2.44 -15.01 19.25
N THR A 182 -1.54 -14.02 19.11
CA THR A 182 -1.25 -13.35 17.83
C THR A 182 -0.87 -14.37 16.76
N THR A 183 -1.72 -14.50 15.74
CA THR A 183 -1.64 -15.54 14.72
C THR A 183 -1.92 -14.91 13.35
N PRO A 184 -0.87 -14.45 12.63
CA PRO A 184 -1.01 -13.89 11.29
C PRO A 184 -1.49 -14.94 10.28
N ASP A 185 -1.97 -14.47 9.13
CA ASP A 185 -2.49 -15.34 8.06
C ASP A 185 -1.45 -16.34 7.53
N PRO A 186 -1.81 -17.63 7.36
CA PRO A 186 -0.91 -18.65 6.84
C PRO A 186 -0.78 -18.62 5.31
N ARG A 187 -1.72 -17.99 4.58
CA ARG A 187 -1.67 -17.81 3.13
C ARG A 187 -0.70 -16.67 2.74
N TYR A 188 -0.50 -16.49 1.44
CA TYR A 188 0.75 -16.01 0.86
C TYR A 188 1.41 -14.85 1.63
N ASP A 189 0.66 -13.77 1.84
CA ASP A 189 1.13 -12.48 2.34
C ASP A 189 1.19 -12.31 3.85
N GLY A 190 0.40 -13.05 4.64
CA GLY A 190 0.53 -13.06 6.10
C GLY A 190 0.73 -11.72 6.80
N TRP A 191 -0.12 -10.71 6.56
CA TRP A 191 0.07 -9.42 7.21
C TRP A 191 -0.12 -9.44 8.73
N LEU A 192 0.74 -8.69 9.42
CA LEU A 192 0.64 -8.33 10.83
C LEU A 192 1.07 -6.88 11.02
N SER A 193 0.29 -6.11 11.77
CA SER A 193 0.68 -4.85 12.39
C SER A 193 0.69 -4.99 13.90
N VAL A 194 1.67 -4.35 14.54
CA VAL A 194 1.74 -4.19 15.99
C VAL A 194 1.79 -2.70 16.29
N ILE A 195 0.84 -2.19 17.07
CA ILE A 195 0.78 -0.79 17.49
C ILE A 195 1.27 -0.68 18.94
N ASP A 196 2.43 -0.07 19.14
CA ASP A 196 3.08 0.16 20.42
C ASP A 196 2.93 1.64 20.81
N ARG A 197 1.81 1.95 21.45
CA ARG A 197 1.48 3.32 21.91
C ARG A 197 2.32 3.77 23.12
N GLU A 198 3.01 2.84 23.79
CA GLU A 198 3.94 3.16 24.89
C GLU A 198 5.25 3.74 24.34
N ASN A 199 5.79 3.14 23.27
CA ASN A 199 7.00 3.61 22.59
C ASN A 199 6.73 4.55 21.40
N GLY A 200 5.47 4.84 21.09
CA GLY A 200 5.08 5.70 19.96
C GLY A 200 5.37 5.08 18.58
N MET A 201 5.38 3.74 18.46
CA MET A 201 5.81 3.03 17.25
C MET A 201 4.75 2.07 16.69
N GLY A 202 4.62 2.02 15.36
CA GLY A 202 3.91 0.98 14.63
C GLY A 202 4.88 0.07 13.90
N TYR A 203 4.66 -1.25 13.91
CA TYR A 203 5.52 -2.24 13.27
C TYR A 203 4.72 -3.14 12.33
N ASP A 204 5.14 -3.20 11.08
CA ASP A 204 4.42 -3.84 9.99
C ASP A 204 5.21 -4.96 9.35
N PHE A 205 4.56 -6.10 9.11
CA PHE A 205 5.21 -7.33 8.66
C PHE A 205 4.50 -7.95 7.45
N TRP A 206 5.28 -8.35 6.44
CA TRP A 206 4.82 -9.16 5.30
C TRP A 206 5.43 -10.57 5.38
N ARG A 207 4.56 -11.53 5.07
CA ARG A 207 4.68 -12.97 5.30
C ARG A 207 5.01 -13.29 6.76
N ALA A 208 4.35 -12.60 7.69
CA ALA A 208 4.38 -12.96 9.10
C ALA A 208 3.75 -14.35 9.28
N ARG A 209 4.31 -15.16 10.18
CA ARG A 209 3.81 -16.50 10.56
C ARG A 209 4.06 -16.72 12.04
N ARG A 210 3.10 -17.34 12.73
CA ARG A 210 3.32 -17.85 14.08
C ARG A 210 3.93 -19.24 13.97
N GLU A 211 5.14 -19.39 14.48
CA GLU A 211 5.90 -20.64 14.45
C GLU A 211 5.60 -21.50 15.68
N GLY A 212 5.85 -22.81 15.58
CA GLY A 212 5.56 -23.79 16.65
C GLY A 212 6.39 -23.63 17.93
N ASP A 213 7.48 -22.85 17.90
CA ASP A 213 8.26 -22.45 19.07
C ASP A 213 7.72 -21.17 19.76
N GLY A 214 6.63 -20.62 19.23
CA GLY A 214 5.98 -19.41 19.72
C GLY A 214 6.49 -18.11 19.08
N THR A 215 7.53 -18.14 18.24
CA THR A 215 8.06 -16.94 17.57
C THR A 215 7.19 -16.45 16.41
N ILE A 216 7.39 -15.20 15.98
CA ILE A 216 6.83 -14.67 14.72
C ILE A 216 7.95 -14.58 13.69
N SER A 217 7.86 -15.35 12.61
CA SER A 217 8.80 -15.25 11.48
C SER A 217 8.22 -14.39 10.36
N TYR A 218 9.05 -13.64 9.62
CA TYR A 218 8.61 -12.69 8.58
C TYR A 218 9.59 -12.62 7.39
N GLN A 219 9.17 -12.07 6.25
CA GLN A 219 10.04 -11.85 5.07
C GLN A 219 10.27 -10.37 4.74
N PHE A 220 9.36 -9.48 5.11
CA PHE A 220 9.63 -8.04 5.18
C PHE A 220 9.02 -7.45 6.46
N GLY A 221 9.64 -6.39 6.99
CA GLY A 221 9.32 -5.73 8.25
C GLY A 221 9.69 -4.25 8.18
N LYS A 222 8.81 -3.36 8.64
CA LYS A 222 9.04 -1.90 8.69
C LYS A 222 8.54 -1.31 9.99
N ALA A 223 9.25 -0.34 10.54
CA ALA A 223 8.81 0.44 11.68
C ALA A 223 8.35 1.84 11.25
N TRP A 224 7.49 2.45 12.06
CA TRP A 224 6.85 3.73 11.79
C TRP A 224 6.66 4.49 13.10
N THR A 225 6.92 5.79 13.12
CA THR A 225 6.58 6.68 14.24
C THR A 225 5.08 7.01 14.19
N LEU A 226 4.36 6.84 15.30
CA LEU A 226 2.91 7.06 15.40
C LEU A 226 2.51 8.54 15.50
N ASP A 227 3.46 9.45 15.72
CA ASP A 227 3.31 10.90 15.66
C ASP A 227 3.83 11.52 14.34
N GLY A 228 4.59 10.75 13.55
CA GLY A 228 5.22 11.20 12.31
C GLY A 228 4.25 11.42 11.13
N PRO A 229 4.77 11.53 9.89
CA PRO A 229 3.93 11.83 8.72
C PRO A 229 3.02 10.67 8.29
N GLY A 230 3.30 9.44 8.76
CA GLY A 230 2.59 8.22 8.37
C GLY A 230 2.99 7.66 7.00
N PHE A 231 4.19 8.03 6.51
CA PHE A 231 4.69 7.67 5.19
C PHE A 231 6.22 7.75 5.01
N SER A 232 6.72 7.48 3.80
CA SER A 232 8.16 7.48 3.45
C SER A 232 8.41 8.13 2.10
N ASN A 233 9.60 8.69 1.91
CA ASN A 233 10.00 9.35 0.66
C ASN A 233 9.98 8.39 -0.56
N PRO A 234 9.90 8.92 -1.80
CA PRO A 234 9.95 8.14 -3.03
C PRO A 234 11.20 7.25 -3.15
N VAL A 235 11.10 6.09 -3.81
CA VAL A 235 12.24 5.20 -4.15
C VAL A 235 13.32 5.87 -5.02
N SER A 236 12.97 6.98 -5.68
CA SER A 236 13.90 7.84 -6.41
C SER A 236 14.68 8.83 -5.53
N ILE A 237 14.34 8.94 -4.23
CA ILE A 237 14.95 9.81 -3.23
C ILE A 237 15.55 8.97 -2.09
N ASP A 238 14.79 8.01 -1.57
CA ASP A 238 15.16 7.13 -0.45
C ASP A 238 14.79 5.66 -0.75
N PRO A 239 15.59 4.95 -1.58
CA PRO A 239 15.33 3.56 -1.92
C PRO A 239 15.48 2.59 -0.73
N GLU A 240 16.10 3.01 0.37
CA GLU A 240 16.31 2.19 1.57
C GLU A 240 15.06 2.13 2.46
N ARG A 241 14.33 3.24 2.60
CA ARG A 241 13.07 3.33 3.40
C ARG A 241 11.80 3.26 2.56
N ALA A 242 11.87 3.46 1.23
CA ALA A 242 10.70 3.51 0.36
C ALA A 242 9.80 2.27 0.42
N VAL A 243 10.35 1.05 0.38
CA VAL A 243 9.58 -0.21 0.37
C VAL A 243 8.82 -0.41 1.70
N GLY A 244 7.66 -1.06 1.65
CA GLY A 244 6.85 -1.43 2.82
C GLY A 244 6.41 -2.90 2.80
N ALA A 245 5.96 -3.44 3.94
CA ALA A 245 5.22 -4.71 4.01
C ALA A 245 3.88 -4.61 3.23
N ARG A 246 3.34 -3.40 3.26
CA ARG A 246 2.48 -2.78 2.27
C ARG A 246 3.39 -2.51 1.05
N GLY A 247 3.49 -3.47 0.13
CA GLY A 247 4.47 -3.55 -0.98
C GLY A 247 4.46 -2.44 -2.04
N SER A 248 3.77 -1.35 -1.77
CA SER A 248 3.79 -0.11 -2.53
C SER A 248 3.86 1.15 -1.64
N GLY A 249 4.12 0.99 -0.32
CA GLY A 249 4.86 1.98 0.48
C GLY A 249 4.41 2.20 1.94
N LEU A 250 3.11 2.44 2.17
CA LEU A 250 2.55 3.00 3.42
C LEU A 250 2.44 2.01 4.60
N PRO A 251 1.96 2.44 5.79
CA PRO A 251 1.76 1.54 6.93
C PRO A 251 0.51 0.67 6.78
N LEU A 252 0.59 -0.64 7.07
CA LEU A 252 -0.53 -1.60 6.89
C LEU A 252 -1.81 -1.13 7.60
N PHE A 253 -1.64 -0.63 8.83
CA PHE A 253 -2.68 -0.13 9.72
C PHE A 253 -3.23 1.25 9.34
N ALA A 254 -2.57 1.98 8.43
CA ALA A 254 -3.01 3.29 8.02
C ALA A 254 -4.27 3.20 7.14
N GLY A 255 -5.23 4.10 7.40
CA GLY A 255 -6.53 4.15 6.71
C GLY A 255 -7.47 2.97 7.02
N VAL A 256 -7.15 2.13 8.01
CA VAL A 256 -7.95 0.96 8.38
C VAL A 256 -9.03 1.36 9.38
N VAL A 257 -10.29 1.09 9.03
CA VAL A 257 -11.48 1.47 9.80
C VAL A 257 -11.56 0.68 11.11
N GLY A 258 -11.47 1.37 12.25
CA GLY A 258 -11.44 0.76 13.57
C GLY A 258 -12.82 0.26 14.09
N PRO A 259 -12.90 -0.92 14.71
CA PRO A 259 -14.08 -1.36 15.46
C PRO A 259 -14.75 -0.29 16.35
N GLU A 260 -14.00 0.48 17.14
CA GLU A 260 -14.57 1.54 18.00
C GLU A 260 -15.08 2.75 17.20
N GLU A 261 -14.45 3.06 16.07
CA GLU A 261 -14.95 4.12 15.17
C GLU A 261 -16.31 3.74 14.58
N LEU A 262 -16.49 2.46 14.24
CA LEU A 262 -17.77 1.92 13.81
C LEU A 262 -18.80 2.00 14.94
N GLU A 263 -18.46 1.53 16.15
CA GLU A 263 -19.38 1.55 17.31
C GLU A 263 -19.80 2.97 17.69
N ARG A 264 -18.87 3.92 17.72
CA ARG A 264 -19.14 5.36 17.91
C ARG A 264 -19.94 5.96 16.75
N GLY A 265 -19.67 5.52 15.52
CA GLY A 265 -20.24 6.05 14.29
C GLY A 265 -19.47 7.26 13.73
N GLU A 266 -18.17 7.33 14.00
CA GLU A 266 -17.32 8.48 13.68
C GLU A 266 -15.89 8.01 13.37
N ILE A 267 -15.52 8.11 12.10
CA ILE A 267 -14.18 7.87 11.57
C ILE A 267 -13.58 9.22 11.19
N SER A 268 -12.37 9.53 11.66
CA SER A 268 -11.78 10.89 11.60
C SER A 268 -10.49 10.99 10.78
N HIS A 269 -10.35 10.11 9.79
CA HIS A 269 -9.19 9.97 8.91
C HIS A 269 -9.59 9.52 7.49
N ALA A 270 -8.68 9.66 6.52
CA ALA A 270 -8.83 9.15 5.16
C ALA A 270 -8.75 7.62 5.14
N LEU A 271 -9.59 6.96 4.36
CA LEU A 271 -9.65 5.49 4.35
C LEU A 271 -8.60 4.90 3.38
N ALA A 272 -8.19 3.67 3.63
CA ALA A 272 -7.39 2.90 2.69
C ALA A 272 -8.30 2.21 1.66
N ILE A 273 -8.12 2.42 0.35
CA ILE A 273 -8.82 1.70 -0.72
C ILE A 273 -7.90 1.00 -1.73
N SER A 274 -8.18 -0.25 -2.06
CA SER A 274 -7.49 -1.01 -3.11
C SER A 274 -8.37 -1.19 -4.34
N ILE A 275 -7.78 -1.17 -5.53
CA ILE A 275 -8.50 -1.07 -6.82
C ILE A 275 -8.12 -2.18 -7.81
N PRO A 276 -8.99 -2.56 -8.76
CA PRO A 276 -8.66 -3.62 -9.73
C PRO A 276 -7.45 -3.34 -10.65
N GLY A 277 -7.31 -2.11 -11.12
CA GLY A 277 -6.43 -1.71 -12.23
C GLY A 277 -5.32 -0.72 -11.85
N LEU A 278 -4.77 -0.85 -10.65
CA LEU A 278 -3.68 -0.02 -10.09
C LEU A 278 -2.58 0.32 -11.11
N ALA A 279 -2.26 1.60 -11.31
CA ALA A 279 -1.39 2.04 -12.39
C ALA A 279 0.06 1.53 -12.27
N ARG A 280 0.52 0.76 -13.26
CA ARG A 280 1.91 0.33 -13.33
C ARG A 280 2.88 1.50 -13.53
N ARG A 281 4.09 1.38 -12.99
CA ARG A 281 5.24 2.32 -13.15
C ARG A 281 5.06 3.75 -12.61
N ASN A 282 3.87 4.15 -12.15
CA ASN A 282 3.52 5.54 -11.83
C ASN A 282 2.90 5.64 -10.43
N PHE A 283 3.48 6.46 -9.54
CA PHE A 283 2.97 6.66 -8.18
C PHE A 283 3.11 8.13 -7.72
N VAL A 284 2.41 8.51 -6.65
CA VAL A 284 2.33 9.90 -6.14
C VAL A 284 2.54 9.98 -4.61
N GLN A 285 3.31 10.92 -4.06
CA GLN A 285 3.53 11.01 -2.59
C GLN A 285 2.24 11.25 -1.79
N PRO A 286 2.04 10.67 -0.58
CA PRO A 286 3.02 10.22 0.43
C PRO A 286 3.81 8.91 0.28
N ALA A 287 3.47 7.96 -0.58
CA ALA A 287 4.29 6.72 -0.72
C ALA A 287 5.12 6.70 -2.00
N SER A 288 5.70 5.54 -2.26
CA SER A 288 7.13 5.51 -2.42
C SER A 288 7.62 4.46 -3.42
N VAL A 289 6.78 3.48 -3.74
CA VAL A 289 6.96 2.41 -4.73
C VAL A 289 5.58 2.09 -5.34
N THR A 290 5.50 1.26 -6.37
CA THR A 290 4.23 0.69 -6.85
C THR A 290 4.42 -0.70 -7.45
N ASP A 291 3.57 -1.65 -7.04
CA ASP A 291 3.51 -2.99 -7.63
C ASP A 291 2.40 -3.12 -8.70
N GLY A 292 1.81 -1.99 -9.10
CA GLY A 292 0.70 -1.90 -10.03
C GLY A 292 0.94 -2.59 -11.37
N VAL A 293 -0.10 -3.26 -11.87
CA VAL A 293 -0.09 -4.04 -13.12
C VAL A 293 -1.09 -3.52 -14.17
N GLY A 294 -1.85 -2.47 -13.85
CA GLY A 294 -2.85 -1.87 -14.71
C GLY A 294 -2.28 -0.98 -15.82
N ASP A 295 -3.10 -0.07 -16.36
CA ASP A 295 -2.57 0.88 -17.33
C ASP A 295 -1.70 1.98 -16.70
N ARG A 296 -0.67 2.44 -17.42
CA ARG A 296 0.21 3.53 -16.97
C ARG A 296 -0.52 4.88 -16.86
N LYS A 297 -1.72 5.02 -17.45
CA LYS A 297 -2.64 6.17 -17.31
C LYS A 297 -3.81 5.93 -16.34
N SER A 298 -3.86 4.76 -15.69
CA SER A 298 -4.87 4.42 -14.69
C SER A 298 -4.72 5.27 -13.43
N LEU A 299 -5.64 5.13 -12.48
CA LEU A 299 -5.50 5.68 -11.14
C LEU A 299 -4.18 5.17 -10.52
N PRO A 300 -3.19 6.05 -10.30
CA PRO A 300 -2.02 5.63 -9.58
C PRO A 300 -2.44 5.34 -8.15
N ALA A 301 -1.93 4.25 -7.61
CA ALA A 301 -0.93 4.38 -6.56
C ALA A 301 -1.04 5.72 -5.83
N GLY A 302 -2.03 5.79 -4.92
CA GLY A 302 -2.19 6.86 -3.95
C GLY A 302 -3.20 7.92 -4.19
N ALA A 303 -3.55 8.15 -5.45
CA ALA A 303 -4.46 9.21 -5.85
C ALA A 303 -5.64 9.28 -4.88
N ARG A 304 -5.73 10.37 -4.12
CA ARG A 304 -6.76 10.53 -3.10
C ARG A 304 -8.08 10.68 -3.83
N ILE A 305 -9.03 9.81 -3.57
CA ILE A 305 -10.37 9.86 -4.15
C ILE A 305 -11.37 10.33 -3.10
N ARG A 306 -12.34 11.15 -3.51
CA ARG A 306 -13.41 11.69 -2.66
C ARG A 306 -14.75 11.23 -3.22
N LEU A 307 -15.68 10.83 -2.37
CA LEU A 307 -17.04 10.50 -2.81
C LEU A 307 -17.72 11.80 -3.27
N ARG A 308 -18.26 11.86 -4.50
CA ARG A 308 -18.79 13.12 -5.06
C ARG A 308 -19.97 13.64 -4.23
N ALA A 309 -20.19 14.94 -4.30
CA ALA A 309 -21.29 15.60 -3.59
C ALA A 309 -22.69 15.19 -4.12
N ASP A 310 -22.79 14.78 -5.38
CA ASP A 310 -24.01 14.44 -6.11
C ASP A 310 -24.31 12.93 -6.22
N VAL A 311 -23.51 12.07 -5.56
CA VAL A 311 -23.73 10.61 -5.53
C VAL A 311 -25.15 10.24 -5.10
N THR A 312 -25.81 9.43 -5.93
CA THR A 312 -27.16 8.93 -5.66
C THR A 312 -27.09 7.78 -4.65
N ILE A 313 -27.32 8.09 -3.38
CA ILE A 313 -27.34 7.11 -2.30
C ILE A 313 -28.38 6.02 -2.57
N ASN A 314 -27.98 4.74 -2.48
CA ASN A 314 -28.91 3.61 -2.57
C ASN A 314 -29.76 3.49 -1.30
N GLU A 315 -30.77 4.35 -1.21
CA GLU A 315 -31.79 4.42 -0.16
C GLU A 315 -32.45 3.06 0.13
N LYS A 316 -32.53 2.14 -0.85
CA LYS A 316 -33.06 0.79 -0.62
C LYS A 316 -32.07 -0.06 0.19
N LYS A 317 -30.77 -0.04 -0.14
CA LYS A 317 -29.72 -0.72 0.64
C LYS A 317 -29.61 -0.10 2.03
N ILE A 318 -29.46 1.22 2.14
CA ILE A 318 -29.26 1.93 3.42
C ILE A 318 -30.45 1.72 4.38
N ARG A 319 -31.70 1.69 3.89
CA ARG A 319 -32.87 1.37 4.74
C ARG A 319 -33.01 -0.13 5.09
N SER A 320 -32.29 -1.02 4.41
CA SER A 320 -32.21 -2.45 4.78
C SER A 320 -31.18 -2.71 5.89
N LEU A 321 -30.18 -1.84 6.03
CA LEU A 321 -29.26 -1.82 7.16
C LEU A 321 -30.01 -1.37 8.43
N LYS A 322 -29.70 -2.00 9.57
CA LYS A 322 -30.38 -1.75 10.85
C LYS A 322 -29.38 -1.69 12.00
N GLY A 323 -29.67 -0.83 12.97
CA GLY A 323 -28.85 -0.67 14.17
C GLY A 323 -27.40 -0.37 13.83
N GLN A 324 -26.47 -1.07 14.48
CA GLN A 324 -25.04 -0.82 14.39
C GLN A 324 -24.51 -0.82 12.95
N ARG A 325 -24.85 -1.81 12.11
CA ARG A 325 -24.35 -1.86 10.72
C ARG A 325 -24.80 -0.67 9.86
N ARG A 326 -25.91 0.00 10.20
CA ARG A 326 -26.30 1.25 9.54
C ARG A 326 -25.41 2.41 10.01
N ARG A 327 -25.20 2.56 11.33
CA ARG A 327 -24.26 3.56 11.89
C ARG A 327 -22.87 3.41 11.26
N SER A 328 -22.37 2.18 11.14
CA SER A 328 -21.12 1.85 10.45
C SER A 328 -21.08 2.35 9.02
N ALA A 329 -22.13 2.09 8.21
CA ALA A 329 -22.19 2.54 6.83
C ALA A 329 -22.31 4.08 6.72
N ASP A 330 -23.14 4.70 7.55
CA ASP A 330 -23.33 6.16 7.60
C ASP A 330 -22.00 6.86 8.00
N ALA A 331 -21.21 6.26 8.90
CA ALA A 331 -19.87 6.75 9.29
C ALA A 331 -18.84 6.63 8.15
N ILE A 332 -18.77 5.48 7.48
CA ILE A 332 -17.86 5.26 6.34
C ILE A 332 -18.21 6.20 5.17
N LEU A 333 -19.49 6.39 4.86
CA LEU A 333 -19.95 7.37 3.86
C LEU A 333 -19.54 8.80 4.21
N THR A 334 -19.55 9.16 5.50
CA THR A 334 -19.11 10.48 5.98
C THR A 334 -17.61 10.64 5.83
N ALA A 335 -16.82 9.62 6.17
CA ALA A 335 -15.37 9.63 5.99
C ALA A 335 -14.96 9.71 4.51
N LEU A 336 -15.62 8.95 3.63
CA LEU A 336 -15.38 8.98 2.18
C LEU A 336 -15.72 10.33 1.51
N ARG A 337 -16.60 11.15 2.12
CA ARG A 337 -16.88 12.52 1.69
C ARG A 337 -15.88 13.52 2.25
N THR A 338 -15.65 13.46 3.57
CA THR A 338 -14.84 14.45 4.29
C THR A 338 -13.35 14.23 4.05
N TYR A 339 -12.85 13.02 4.28
CA TYR A 339 -11.44 12.67 4.19
C TYR A 339 -11.10 11.88 2.91
N GLY A 340 -12.10 11.31 2.24
CA GLY A 340 -11.91 10.46 1.07
C GLY A 340 -11.24 9.12 1.40
N ALA A 341 -10.70 8.48 0.37
CA ALA A 341 -9.84 7.33 0.48
C ALA A 341 -8.53 7.57 -0.28
N ILE A 342 -7.42 7.13 0.29
CA ILE A 342 -6.12 7.01 -0.36
C ILE A 342 -6.06 5.66 -1.06
N VAL A 343 -5.67 5.65 -2.34
CA VAL A 343 -5.42 4.40 -3.06
C VAL A 343 -4.19 3.73 -2.46
N VAL A 344 -4.38 2.53 -1.92
CA VAL A 344 -3.35 1.76 -1.20
C VAL A 344 -2.95 0.45 -1.88
N ASP A 345 -3.72 -0.12 -2.81
CA ASP A 345 -3.26 -1.35 -3.46
C ASP A 345 -4.05 -1.76 -4.71
N ARG A 346 -3.71 -2.95 -5.23
CA ARG A 346 -4.49 -3.72 -6.18
C ARG A 346 -5.31 -4.83 -5.53
N ALA A 347 -6.59 -4.92 -5.88
CA ALA A 347 -7.50 -5.94 -5.36
C ALA A 347 -8.27 -6.67 -6.48
N ALA A 348 -9.02 -7.72 -6.13
CA ALA A 348 -9.91 -8.38 -7.09
C ALA A 348 -11.14 -7.52 -7.45
N VAL A 349 -11.59 -6.71 -6.49
CA VAL A 349 -12.70 -5.74 -6.51
C VAL A 349 -12.33 -4.52 -5.65
N PRO A 350 -12.92 -3.33 -5.86
CA PRO A 350 -12.67 -2.17 -5.01
C PRO A 350 -12.88 -2.50 -3.52
N SER A 351 -11.85 -2.31 -2.70
CA SER A 351 -11.80 -2.85 -1.32
C SER A 351 -11.27 -1.83 -0.31
N LEU A 352 -12.12 -1.45 0.65
CA LEU A 352 -11.75 -0.79 1.89
C LEU A 352 -11.30 -1.81 2.96
N TYR A 353 -10.62 -1.33 4.00
CA TYR A 353 -9.99 -2.15 5.03
C TYR A 353 -10.60 -1.94 6.42
N ALA A 354 -10.89 -3.05 7.09
CA ALA A 354 -11.08 -3.13 8.55
C ALA A 354 -10.20 -4.29 9.09
N PRO A 355 -9.83 -4.31 10.39
CA PRO A 355 -8.94 -5.34 10.94
C PRO A 355 -9.47 -6.77 10.74
N LEU A 356 -8.56 -7.73 10.64
CA LEU A 356 -8.89 -9.16 10.64
C LEU A 356 -9.78 -9.52 11.83
N GLY A 357 -10.92 -10.16 11.55
CA GLY A 357 -11.83 -10.61 12.60
C GLY A 357 -12.80 -9.55 13.11
N THR A 358 -12.81 -8.34 12.52
CA THR A 358 -13.82 -7.32 12.81
C THR A 358 -15.22 -7.92 12.74
N SER A 359 -15.99 -7.73 13.81
CA SER A 359 -17.23 -8.46 14.04
C SER A 359 -18.30 -8.19 12.97
N PRO A 360 -19.00 -9.21 12.45
CA PRO A 360 -20.12 -9.04 11.52
C PRO A 360 -21.34 -8.34 12.13
N LYS A 361 -21.30 -8.00 13.43
CA LYS A 361 -22.25 -7.08 14.08
C LYS A 361 -21.95 -5.61 13.75
N LEU A 362 -20.69 -5.27 13.48
CA LEU A 362 -20.22 -3.93 13.13
C LEU A 362 -20.28 -3.71 11.62
N ILE A 363 -19.64 -4.59 10.84
CA ILE A 363 -19.58 -4.52 9.38
C ILE A 363 -19.53 -5.94 8.81
N ARG A 364 -20.32 -6.24 7.79
CA ARG A 364 -20.24 -7.52 7.06
C ARG A 364 -19.29 -7.45 5.87
N GLY A 365 -19.13 -6.24 5.33
CA GLY A 365 -18.31 -5.92 4.16
C GLY A 365 -19.13 -5.65 2.90
N ASP A 366 -20.41 -6.02 2.89
CA ASP A 366 -21.35 -5.75 1.80
C ASP A 366 -22.14 -4.44 1.97
N GLU A 367 -21.93 -3.67 3.04
CA GLU A 367 -22.71 -2.46 3.33
C GLU A 367 -22.68 -1.38 2.21
N LEU A 368 -21.58 -1.29 1.45
CA LEU A 368 -21.36 -0.31 0.38
C LEU A 368 -21.19 -0.91 -1.02
N ASP A 369 -21.60 -2.17 -1.21
CA ASP A 369 -21.52 -2.93 -2.48
C ASP A 369 -22.29 -2.33 -3.69
N TRP A 370 -22.96 -1.21 -3.47
CA TRP A 370 -23.76 -0.44 -4.43
C TRP A 370 -23.09 0.87 -4.86
N LEU A 371 -22.00 1.27 -4.21
CA LEU A 371 -21.11 2.33 -4.69
C LEU A 371 -20.12 1.75 -5.69
N ASN A 372 -19.87 2.46 -6.78
CA ASN A 372 -18.87 2.12 -7.78
C ASN A 372 -17.67 3.08 -7.70
N LEU A 373 -16.65 2.89 -8.54
CA LEU A 373 -15.49 3.81 -8.58
C LEU A 373 -15.81 5.15 -9.25
N ASP A 374 -16.81 5.24 -10.13
CA ASP A 374 -17.24 6.46 -10.81
C ASP A 374 -18.09 7.40 -9.91
N ASP A 375 -18.69 6.89 -8.84
CA ASP A 375 -19.25 7.68 -7.72
C ASP A 375 -18.18 8.55 -7.01
N PHE A 376 -16.89 8.30 -7.27
CA PHE A 376 -15.78 9.09 -6.73
C PHE A 376 -15.23 10.08 -7.76
N GLU A 377 -14.54 11.09 -7.25
CA GLU A 377 -13.69 12.00 -8.02
C GLU A 377 -12.25 11.93 -7.50
N VAL A 378 -11.28 12.08 -8.40
CA VAL A 378 -9.85 12.02 -8.04
C VAL A 378 -9.34 13.42 -7.74
N ILE A 379 -8.81 13.64 -6.54
CA ILE A 379 -8.16 14.90 -6.15
C ILE A 379 -6.92 15.13 -7.04
N SER A 380 -6.64 16.38 -7.39
CA SER A 380 -5.53 16.76 -8.28
C SER A 380 -4.20 16.12 -7.85
N LEU A 381 -3.55 15.43 -8.78
CA LEU A 381 -2.33 14.67 -8.49
C LEU A 381 -1.12 15.60 -8.26
N PRO A 382 -0.18 15.21 -7.37
CA PRO A 382 1.11 15.86 -7.24
C PRO A 382 2.05 15.42 -8.37
N GLN A 383 3.35 15.71 -8.22
CA GLN A 383 4.40 15.06 -9.00
C GLN A 383 4.24 13.54 -9.06
N ILE A 384 4.16 13.00 -10.29
CA ILE A 384 4.11 11.55 -10.56
C ILE A 384 5.53 11.01 -10.65
N TYR A 385 5.91 10.21 -9.66
CA TYR A 385 7.17 9.49 -9.59
C TYR A 385 7.16 8.20 -10.43
N LYS A 386 8.33 7.59 -10.62
CA LYS A 386 8.51 6.34 -11.37
C LYS A 386 9.12 5.26 -10.50
N ASP A 387 8.55 4.07 -10.57
CA ASP A 387 9.10 2.85 -9.96
C ASP A 387 9.30 1.76 -11.03
N PRO A 388 10.51 1.20 -11.22
CA PRO A 388 11.79 1.71 -10.71
C PRO A 388 12.07 3.13 -11.19
N PRO A 389 12.96 3.88 -10.50
CA PRO A 389 13.43 5.20 -10.94
C PRO A 389 13.99 5.17 -12.38
N LEU A 390 13.84 6.27 -13.12
CA LEU A 390 14.34 6.37 -14.51
C LEU A 390 15.87 6.17 -14.59
N SER A 391 16.61 6.60 -13.57
CA SER A 391 18.06 6.38 -13.44
C SER A 391 18.47 4.90 -13.27
N GLN A 392 17.52 4.01 -12.98
CA GLN A 392 17.74 2.56 -12.82
C GLN A 392 17.20 1.75 -14.02
N VAL A 393 16.62 2.40 -15.04
CA VAL A 393 16.09 1.75 -16.24
C VAL A 393 17.02 1.98 -17.43
N GLY A 394 17.86 0.98 -17.71
CA GLY A 394 18.68 0.94 -18.93
C GLY A 394 17.83 0.68 -20.17
N LEU A 395 17.23 1.74 -20.72
CA LEU A 395 16.30 1.75 -21.87
C LEU A 395 14.95 1.06 -21.59
N GLU A 396 13.97 1.37 -22.42
CA GLU A 396 12.62 0.82 -22.30
C GLU A 396 12.63 -0.68 -22.67
N GLY A 397 12.32 -1.54 -21.70
CA GLY A 397 11.92 -2.92 -21.99
C GLY A 397 10.74 -2.90 -22.95
N PRO A 398 10.77 -3.66 -24.05
CA PRO A 398 10.12 -3.26 -25.28
C PRO A 398 8.60 -3.17 -25.16
N GLU A 399 8.03 -2.02 -25.51
CA GLU A 399 6.60 -1.92 -25.85
C GLU A 399 6.40 -2.64 -27.20
N THR A 400 6.31 -3.98 -27.17
CA THR A 400 6.15 -4.86 -28.35
C THR A 400 4.76 -4.67 -28.99
N GLY A 401 4.57 -3.55 -29.67
CA GLY A 401 3.29 -3.09 -30.21
C GLY A 401 3.40 -2.10 -31.38
N GLY A 402 4.56 -1.98 -32.03
CA GLY A 402 4.75 -1.17 -33.24
C GLY A 402 6.08 -1.44 -33.94
N ASP A 403 6.07 -1.44 -35.28
CA ASP A 403 7.23 -1.69 -36.13
C ASP A 403 8.19 -0.49 -36.16
N ASN A 404 8.93 -0.28 -35.07
CA ASN A 404 9.94 0.79 -34.95
C ASN A 404 11.23 0.45 -35.71
N ALA A 405 11.16 0.49 -37.04
CA ALA A 405 12.34 0.79 -37.85
C ALA A 405 12.83 2.22 -37.51
N GLN A 406 14.15 2.45 -37.54
CA GLN A 406 14.84 3.68 -37.13
C GLN A 406 15.00 3.90 -35.60
N VAL A 407 15.92 3.15 -34.99
CA VAL A 407 16.80 3.71 -33.94
C VAL A 407 18.23 3.63 -34.45
N GLN A 408 18.75 4.72 -35.02
CA GLN A 408 20.18 4.82 -35.35
C GLN A 408 20.99 4.96 -34.06
N SER A 409 21.97 4.08 -33.85
CA SER A 409 22.93 4.21 -32.77
C SER A 409 23.87 5.40 -33.03
N GLY A 410 23.69 6.48 -32.27
CA GLY A 410 24.54 7.66 -32.32
C GLY A 410 25.98 7.32 -31.92
N SER A 411 26.87 7.17 -32.88
CA SER A 411 28.29 6.90 -32.65
C SER A 411 28.97 8.13 -32.04
N ALA A 412 29.38 8.03 -30.77
CA ALA A 412 30.22 9.03 -30.12
C ALA A 412 31.69 8.85 -30.55
N ALA A 413 32.13 9.62 -31.54
CA ALA A 413 33.51 9.62 -32.02
C ALA A 413 34.04 11.06 -32.19
N GLY A 414 35.26 11.31 -31.71
CA GLY A 414 35.90 12.63 -31.64
C GLY A 414 35.97 13.16 -30.19
N ASN A 415 37.10 13.61 -29.65
CA ASN A 415 38.42 13.81 -30.27
C ASN A 415 39.60 13.62 -29.30
N THR A 416 40.68 13.00 -29.81
CA THR A 416 42.14 13.29 -29.63
C THR A 416 42.64 14.04 -28.37
N VAL A 417 43.78 13.73 -27.72
CA VAL A 417 45.13 13.25 -28.12
C VAL A 417 45.74 12.42 -26.95
N GLY A 418 46.71 11.49 -27.04
CA GLY A 418 47.47 10.92 -28.18
C GLY A 418 48.99 10.79 -27.88
N GLY A 419 49.63 9.68 -28.29
CA GLY A 419 51.04 9.31 -27.98
C GLY A 419 51.12 8.26 -26.85
N GLY A 420 51.97 7.22 -26.88
CA GLY A 420 53.15 6.90 -27.72
C GLY A 420 54.43 6.97 -26.86
N LEU A 421 55.28 5.94 -26.77
CA LEU A 421 55.43 4.68 -27.54
C LEU A 421 55.06 3.42 -26.73
#